data_AF-A0A957T1N3-F1
#
_entry.id   AF-A0A957T1N3-F1
#
_cell.length_a   1.000
_cell.length_b   1.000
_cell.length_c   1.000
_cell.angle_alpha   90.00
_cell.angle_beta   90.00
_cell.angle_gamma   90.00
#
_symmetry.space_group_name_H-M   'P 1'
#
loop_
_entity.id
_entity.type
_entity.pdbx_description
1 polymer ?
#
loop_
_entity_poly.entity_id
_entity_poly.type
_entity_poly.pdbx_seq_one_letter_code
_entity_poly.pdbx_strand_id
1 'polypeptide(L)' 'MKFTVEQAIPDQHYDALARLLNQFEPDPIAAADIREWDRRSEGHIVRRSIVRSDAGDVVGYGVVHHGPWNQP' A
#
# COMPACT_ATOMS: atom_id res chain seq x y z
N MET A 1 16.81 16.67 1.73
CA MET A 1 15.57 15.95 1.36
C MET A 1 15.25 15.00 2.49
N LYS A 2 14.10 15.18 3.16
CA LYS A 2 13.68 14.34 4.29
C LYS A 2 12.58 13.39 3.84
N PHE A 3 12.59 12.18 4.38
CA PHE A 3 11.54 11.18 4.16
C PHE A 3 10.92 10.75 5.49
N THR A 4 9.62 10.48 5.47
CA THR A 4 8.90 9.93 6.62
C THR A 4 8.18 8.66 6.21
N VAL A 5 8.23 7.64 7.08
CA VAL A 5 7.47 6.40 6.90
C VAL A 5 6.22 6.47 7.76
N GLU A 6 5.06 6.25 7.16
CA GLU A 6 3.78 6.18 7.88
C GLU A 6 2.89 5.06 7.35
N GLN A 7 1.88 4.69 8.12
CA GLN A 7 0.91 3.68 7.68
C GLN A 7 0.03 4.26 6.55
N ALA A 8 -0.22 3.46 5.52
CA ALA A 8 -1.11 3.86 4.45
C ALA A 8 -2.56 3.94 4.97
N ILE A 9 -3.26 5.02 4.66
CA ILE A 9 -4.67 5.22 4.99
C ILE A 9 -5.42 5.12 3.65
N PRO A 10 -6.36 4.16 3.50
CA PRO A 10 -6.99 3.89 2.22
C PRO A 10 -7.53 5.12 1.48
N ASP A 11 -8.31 5.95 2.17
CA ASP A 11 -8.97 7.11 1.56
C ASP A 11 -8.04 8.30 1.30
N GLN A 12 -6.83 8.30 1.86
CA GLN A 12 -5.87 9.40 1.70
C GLN A 12 -4.74 9.04 0.74
N HIS A 13 -4.31 7.78 0.72
CA HIS A 13 -3.04 7.40 0.11
C HIS A 13 -3.19 6.51 -1.12
N TYR A 14 -4.34 5.87 -1.36
CA TYR A 14 -4.40 4.81 -2.37
C TYR A 14 -4.36 5.32 -3.80
N ASP A 15 -4.89 6.53 -4.05
CA ASP A 15 -4.73 7.17 -5.37
C ASP A 15 -3.26 7.50 -5.66
N ALA A 16 -2.55 8.06 -4.67
CA ALA A 16 -1.12 8.36 -4.81
C ALA A 16 -0.28 7.08 -4.97
N LEU A 17 -0.65 6.02 -4.24
CA LEU A 17 0.00 4.73 -4.34
C LEU A 17 -0.25 4.05 -5.68
N ALA A 18 -1.48 4.07 -6.20
CA ALA A 18 -1.81 3.55 -7.53
C ALA A 18 -0.98 4.25 -8.61
N ARG A 19 -0.85 5.58 -8.54
CA ARG A 19 0.02 6.35 -9.45
C ARG A 19 1.50 5.95 -9.34
N LEU A 20 1.99 5.60 -8.15
CA LEU A 20 3.34 5.11 -7.95
C LEU A 20 3.52 3.71 -8.57
N LEU A 21 2.60 2.79 -8.28
CA LEU A 21 2.63 1.40 -8.78
C LEU A 21 2.58 1.35 -10.32
N ASN A 22 1.69 2.14 -10.94
CA ASN A 22 1.50 2.18 -12.38
C ASN A 22 2.72 2.69 -13.17
N GLN A 23 3.79 3.15 -12.51
CA GLN A 23 5.08 3.41 -13.18
C GLN A 23 5.83 2.12 -13.53
N PHE A 24 5.50 1.01 -12.87
CA PHE A 24 6.21 -0.26 -12.97
C PHE A 24 5.32 -1.41 -13.45
N GLU A 25 4.00 -1.24 -13.39
CA GLU A 25 3.02 -2.29 -13.70
C GLU A 25 2.60 -2.23 -15.18
N PRO A 26 2.49 -3.40 -15.86
CA PRO A 26 2.05 -3.46 -17.25
C PRO A 26 0.55 -3.17 -17.39
N ASP A 27 -0.24 -3.55 -16.38
CA ASP A 27 -1.68 -3.36 -16.32
C ASP A 27 -2.01 -2.24 -15.31
N PRO A 28 -2.85 -1.25 -15.68
CA PRO A 28 -3.20 -0.17 -14.76
C PRO A 28 -3.95 -0.68 -13.53
N ILE A 29 -3.46 -0.30 -12.36
CA ILE A 29 -4.07 -0.54 -11.05
C ILE A 29 -4.82 0.72 -10.63
N ALA A 30 -6.09 0.59 -10.23
CA ALA A 30 -6.84 1.66 -9.58
C ALA A 30 -6.73 1.56 -8.05
N ALA A 31 -6.99 2.68 -7.35
CA ALA A 31 -7.05 2.69 -5.89
C ALA A 31 -8.11 1.70 -5.32
N ALA A 32 -9.17 1.43 -6.09
CA ALA A 32 -10.19 0.45 -5.75
C ALA A 32 -9.64 -0.99 -5.73
N ASP A 33 -8.71 -1.32 -6.62
CA ASP A 33 -8.08 -2.65 -6.66
C ASP A 33 -7.20 -2.86 -5.42
N ILE A 34 -6.43 -1.85 -5.04
CA ILE A 34 -5.60 -1.89 -3.82
C ILE A 34 -6.48 -2.08 -2.58
N ARG A 35 -7.62 -1.37 -2.51
CA ARG A 35 -8.60 -1.52 -1.43
C ARG A 35 -9.19 -2.92 -1.39
N GLU A 36 -9.48 -3.49 -2.54
CA GLU A 36 -10.01 -4.85 -2.64
C GLU A 36 -8.96 -5.90 -2.22
N TRP A 37 -7.69 -5.72 -2.57
CA TRP A 37 -6.61 -6.62 -2.13
C TRP A 37 -6.44 -6.65 -0.61
N ASP A 38 -6.53 -5.49 0.03
CA ASP A 38 -6.46 -5.40 1.48
C ASP A 38 -7.71 -6.00 2.15
N ARG A 39 -8.89 -5.93 1.51
CA ARG A 39 -10.12 -6.62 1.97
C ARG A 39 -10.05 -8.14 1.83
N ARG A 40 -9.51 -8.65 0.71
CA ARG A 40 -9.42 -10.08 0.39
C ARG A 40 -8.42 -10.85 1.25
N SER A 41 -7.63 -10.14 2.04
CA SER A 41 -6.65 -10.73 2.94
C SER A 41 -7.31 -11.32 4.20
N GLU A 42 -8.46 -11.99 4.06
CA GLU A 42 -9.17 -12.67 5.14
C GLU A 42 -8.24 -13.67 5.83
N GLY A 43 -8.25 -13.67 7.16
CA GLY A 43 -7.33 -14.45 7.99
C GLY A 43 -5.89 -13.92 8.06
N HIS A 44 -5.55 -12.85 7.34
CA HIS A 44 -4.23 -12.22 7.37
C HIS A 44 -4.30 -10.82 8.00
N ILE A 45 -3.26 -10.45 8.74
CA ILE A 45 -3.06 -9.06 9.14
C ILE A 45 -2.23 -8.40 8.05
N VAL A 46 -2.85 -7.47 7.32
CA VAL A 46 -2.16 -6.66 6.30
C VAL A 46 -1.81 -5.31 6.89
N ARG A 47 -0.53 -4.94 6.79
CA ARG A 47 -0.06 -3.60 7.09
C ARG A 47 0.68 -3.05 5.88
N ARG A 48 0.17 -1.93 5.36
CA ARG A 48 0.78 -1.17 4.28
C ARG A 48 1.41 0.09 4.84
N SER A 49 2.65 0.36 4.43
CA SER A 49 3.40 1.56 4.78
C SER A 49 3.73 2.33 3.51
N ILE A 50 3.76 3.66 3.62
CA ILE A 50 4.21 4.55 2.55
C ILE A 50 5.42 5.36 3.02
N VAL A 51 6.20 5.81 2.06
CA VAL A 51 7.27 6.81 2.26
C VAL A 51 6.80 8.12 1.66
N ARG A 52 6.75 9.18 2.47
CA ARG A 52 6.48 10.54 2.01
C ARG A 52 7.74 11.38 1.93
N SER A 53 7.84 12.19 0.89
CA SER A 53 8.81 13.29 0.80
C SER A 53 8.39 14.47 1.69
N ASP A 54 9.30 15.41 1.91
CA ASP A 54 9.02 16.70 2.56
C ASP A 54 8.02 17.57 1.79
N ALA A 55 7.91 17.40 0.47
CA ALA A 55 6.87 18.01 -0.36
C ALA A 55 5.48 17.36 -0.20
N GLY A 56 5.42 16.19 0.45
CA GLY A 56 4.19 15.46 0.73
C GLY A 56 3.84 14.35 -0.26
N ASP A 57 4.65 14.14 -1.29
CA ASP A 57 4.44 13.09 -2.29
C ASP A 57 4.70 11.70 -1.73
N VAL A 58 3.91 10.71 -2.16
CA VAL A 58 4.18 9.29 -1.92
C VAL A 58 5.25 8.82 -2.90
N VAL A 59 6.44 8.51 -2.40
CA VAL A 59 7.62 8.15 -3.21
C VAL A 59 8.08 6.71 -3.02
N GLY A 60 7.41 5.97 -2.14
CA GLY A 60 7.71 4.57 -1.87
C GLY A 60 6.58 3.90 -1.11
N TYR A 61 6.54 2.57 -1.18
CA TYR A 61 5.58 1.77 -0.44
C TYR A 61 6.19 0.43 -0.01
N GLY A 62 5.59 -0.18 1.01
CA GLY A 62 5.88 -1.54 1.43
C GLY A 62 4.63 -2.18 2.04
N VAL A 63 4.50 -3.49 1.87
CA VAL A 63 3.37 -4.27 2.41
C VAL A 63 3.91 -5.42 3.21
N VAL A 64 3.33 -5.63 4.38
CA VAL A 64 3.55 -6.82 5.19
C VAL A 64 2.25 -7.58 5.29
N HIS A 65 2.29 -8.86 4.92
CA HIS A 65 1.19 -9.81 5.10
C HIS A 65 1.59 -10.79 6.19
N HIS A 66 0.90 -10.77 7.32
CA HIS A 66 1.04 -11.80 8.35
C HIS A 66 -0.06 -12.83 8.18
N GLY A 67 0.30 -14.04 7.74
CA GLY A 67 -0.61 -15.19 7.78
C GLY A 67 -0.63 -15.87 9.14
N PRO A 68 -1.67 -16.67 9.43
CA PRO A 68 -1.73 -17.45 10.66
C PRO A 68 -0.55 -18.45 10.69
N TRP A 69 0.24 -18.40 11.76
CA TRP A 69 1.42 -19.25 11.95
C TRP A 69 1.10 -20.75 12.10
N ASN A 70 -0.16 -21.07 12.43
CA ASN A 70 -0.67 -22.44 12.57
C ASN A 70 -1.98 -22.56 11.79
N GLN A 71 -1.92 -23.05 10.56
CA GLN A 71 -3.02 -23.84 10.02
C GLN A 71 -2.69 -25.32 10.31
N PRO A 72 -3.60 -26.11 10.90
CA PRO A 72 -3.42 -27.55 11.02
C PRO A 72 -3.35 -28.22 9.64
#